data_AF-A0A7C2WGF5-F1
#
_entry.id   AF-A0A7C2WGF5-F1
#
_cell.length_a   1.000
_cell.length_b   1.000
_cell.length_c   1.000
_cell.angle_alpha   90.00
_cell.angle_beta   90.00
_cell.angle_gamma   90.00
#
_symmetry.space_group_name_H-M   'P 1'
#
loop_
_entity.id
_entity.type
_entity.pdbx_description
1 polymer ?
#
loop_
_entity_poly.entity_id
_entity_poly.type
_entity_poly.pdbx_seq_one_letter_code
_entity_poly.pdbx_strand_id
1 'polypeptide(L)' 'MNKITIEDVDLKGKRVLMRVDFNVPQNEDGSVRDDT' A
#
# COMPACT_ATOMS: atom_id res chain seq x y z
N MET A 1 -12.88 -11.14 -15.69
CA MET A 1 -12.67 -10.22 -14.56
C MET A 1 -12.62 -8.81 -15.16
N ASN A 2 -13.48 -7.88 -14.73
CA ASN A 2 -13.65 -6.59 -15.43
C ASN A 2 -12.84 -5.44 -14.80
N LYS A 3 -11.89 -5.77 -13.92
CA LYS A 3 -11.05 -4.79 -13.24
C LYS A 3 -9.68 -4.79 -13.92
N ILE A 4 -9.14 -3.60 -14.13
CA ILE A 4 -7.76 -3.40 -14.61
C ILE A 4 -6.83 -3.64 -13.43
N THR A 5 -5.76 -4.39 -13.66
CA THR A 5 -4.74 -4.72 -12.67
C THR A 5 -3.49 -3.84 -12.85
N ILE A 6 -2.52 -3.94 -11.94
CA ILE A 6 -1.28 -3.18 -12.04
C ILE A 6 -0.43 -3.59 -13.26
N GLU A 7 -0.55 -4.84 -13.70
CA GLU A 7 0.19 -5.39 -14.85
C GLU A 7 -0.28 -4.79 -16.18
N ASP A 8 -1.49 -4.22 -16.21
CA ASP A 8 -2.12 -3.66 -17.41
C ASP A 8 -1.76 -2.19 -17.67
N VAL A 9 -0.97 -1.55 -16.78
CA VAL A 9 -0.76 -0.09 -16.79
C VAL A 9 0.74 0.25 -16.81
N ASP A 10 1.16 1.14 -17.72
CA ASP A 10 2.51 1.72 -17.70
C ASP A 10 2.64 2.78 -16.60
N LEU A 11 3.56 2.56 -15.66
CA LEU A 11 3.79 3.41 -14.50
C LEU A 11 5.04 4.28 -14.62
N LYS A 12 5.87 4.12 -15.67
CA LYS A 12 7.16 4.80 -15.76
C LYS A 12 6.99 6.33 -15.77
N GLY A 13 7.64 6.99 -14.80
CA GLY A 13 7.59 8.46 -14.67
C GLY A 13 6.28 9.02 -14.13
N LYS A 14 5.34 8.19 -13.67
CA LYS A 14 4.06 8.62 -13.11
C LYS A 14 4.09 8.64 -11.59
N ARG A 15 3.41 9.63 -10.99
CA ARG A 15 3.08 9.62 -9.57
C ARG A 15 1.77 8.85 -9.39
N VAL A 16 1.76 7.85 -8.51
CA VAL A 16 0.63 6.94 -8.31
C VAL A 16 0.01 7.20 -6.94
N LEU A 17 -1.31 7.40 -6.90
CA LEU A 17 -2.06 7.37 -5.65
C LEU A 17 -2.32 5.90 -5.29
N MET A 18 -1.69 5.42 -4.22
CA MET A 18 -1.83 4.04 -3.77
C MET A 18 -2.61 4.00 -2.47
N ARG A 19 -3.75 3.30 -2.49
CA ARG A 19 -4.47 2.95 -1.28
C ARG A 19 -3.86 1.66 -0.73
N VAL A 20 -3.29 1.75 0.45
CA VAL A 20 -2.68 0.64 1.20
C VAL A 20 -3.39 0.45 2.52
N ASP A 21 -3.39 -0.76 3.04
CA ASP A 21 -3.81 -1.03 4.41
C ASP A 21 -2.57 -1.08 5.31
N PHE A 22 -2.30 0.02 6.01
CA PHE A 22 -1.22 0.13 7.01
C PHE A 22 -1.78 0.15 8.43
N ASN A 23 -2.91 -0.51 8.66
CA ASN A 23 -3.53 -0.60 9.96
C ASN A 23 -2.80 -1.64 10.85
N VAL A 24 -1.58 -1.29 11.28
CA VAL A 24 -0.70 -2.17 12.04
C VAL A 24 -0.82 -1.97 13.57
N PRO A 25 -0.58 -3.01 14.38
CA PRO A 25 -0.46 -2.87 15.83
C PRO A 25 0.74 -2.00 16.22
N GLN A 26 0.56 -1.15 17.23
CA GLN A 26 1.60 -0.26 17.76
C GLN A 26 1.92 -0.59 19.22
N ASN A 27 3.15 -0.29 19.63
CA ASN A 27 3.53 -0.21 21.03
C ASN A 27 3.01 1.10 21.65
N GLU A 28 3.14 1.25 22.97
CA GLU A 28 2.68 2.46 23.68
C GLU A 28 3.38 3.74 23.22
N ASP A 29 4.61 3.66 22.73
CA ASP A 29 5.39 4.78 22.19
C ASP A 29 5.05 5.12 20.72
N GLY A 30 4.10 4.40 20.11
CA GLY A 30 3.69 4.57 18.72
C GLY A 30 4.61 3.88 17.71
N SER A 31 5.64 3.15 18.13
CA SER A 31 6.44 2.32 17.23
C SER A 31 5.63 1.13 16.71
N VAL A 32 5.90 0.69 15.48
CA VAL A 32 5.28 -0.50 14.89
C VAL A 32 5.70 -1.72 15.69
N ARG A 33 4.72 -2.48 16.19
CA ARG A 33 4.98 -3.71 16.96
C ARG A 33 5.07 -4.94 16.07
N ASP A 34 4.30 -4.95 14.99
CA ASP A 34 4.23 -6.01 13.99
C ASP A 34 3.95 -5.37 12.63
N ASP A 35 4.76 -5.67 11.63
CA ASP A 35 4.71 -5.10 10.28
C ASP A 35 4.26 -6.10 9.19
N THR A 36 3.75 -7.27 9.62
CA THR A 36 3.24 -8.33 8.75
C THR A 36 1.79 -8.10 8.33
#